data_AF-A0A949N3Z3-F1
#
_entry.id   AF-A0A949N3Z3-F1
#
_cell.length_a   1.000
_cell.length_b   1.000
_cell.length_c   1.000
_cell.angle_alpha   90.00
_cell.angle_beta   90.00
_cell.angle_gamma   90.00
#
_symmetry.space_group_name_H-M   'P 1'
#
loop_
_entity.id
_entity.type
_entity.pdbx_description
1 polymer ?
#
loop_
_entity_poly.entity_id
_entity_poly.type
_entity_poly.pdbx_seq_one_letter_code
_entity_poly.pdbx_strand_id
1 'polypeptide(L)'
;MKNATNDDVRTVDELWVKSLVARSVLRAAHAMTTPGVDPSVRLATLMECHGSLLAACGPGSELSFADFRRQVRGDPSQLLPDGVPGWDVDELRAVDPDGHVTEDAFDIDAEQALVLRVLQKSSRVTGLISARDLDDEVAQETAFAQLCKAGNQGIYENGRTDLIRYPAGPVSELNELRLPPLIADLYEDIPYASTYRGWWFACPVCRWPMRIALRREAGRQIGVATCWHRPHQEMGAAYRFRPVQGIVPPELLPEPPPPRPSDRESVLWPDLELIPEAKPIEGYKALARGVWRYTCVPGLAELALRDRLVERGLKVELWPALDAYDLRVHVGRKRSRKKEQLRVDVKDYTSGTALAQLINAQEGDSGGAEWLVVPDHRATQVPLLSGVGEKYGLKVAAASEFGEMVCKHSGVAWS
;
A
#
# COMPACT_ATOMS: atom_id res chain seq x y z
N MET A 1 -31.13 -21.49 -1.53
CA MET A 1 -30.78 -20.66 -2.70
C MET A 1 -31.38 -19.28 -2.47
N LYS A 2 -30.62 -18.34 -1.92
CA LYS A 2 -31.05 -16.94 -1.84
C LYS A 2 -30.73 -16.31 -3.19
N ASN A 3 -31.75 -15.76 -3.86
CA ASN A 3 -31.56 -14.95 -5.06
C ASN A 3 -30.69 -13.76 -4.67
N ALA A 4 -29.59 -13.52 -5.40
CA ALA A 4 -28.83 -12.28 -5.30
C ALA A 4 -29.82 -11.12 -5.49
N THR A 5 -29.89 -10.23 -4.51
CA THR A 5 -30.83 -9.11 -4.52
C THR A 5 -30.41 -8.10 -5.59
N ASN A 6 -31.36 -7.31 -6.11
CA ASN A 6 -31.10 -6.28 -7.13
C ASN A 6 -30.00 -5.28 -6.70
N ASP A 7 -29.83 -5.10 -5.38
CA ASP A 7 -28.76 -4.30 -4.77
C ASP A 7 -27.37 -4.94 -4.91
N ASP A 8 -27.25 -6.27 -4.86
CA ASP A 8 -25.96 -6.97 -5.00
C ASP A 8 -25.44 -6.85 -6.44
N VAL A 9 -26.34 -6.97 -7.42
CA VAL A 9 -26.01 -6.83 -8.86
C VAL A 9 -25.54 -5.41 -9.16
N ARG A 10 -26.27 -4.41 -8.66
CA ARG A 10 -25.89 -3.00 -8.85
C ARG A 10 -24.56 -2.65 -8.18
N THR A 11 -24.28 -3.20 -7.01
CA THR A 11 -23.02 -2.99 -6.29
C THR A 11 -21.83 -3.57 -7.07
N VAL A 12 -21.99 -4.76 -7.67
CA VAL A 12 -20.95 -5.39 -8.50
C VAL A 12 -20.68 -4.59 -9.77
N ASP A 13 -21.72 -4.07 -10.42
CA ASP A 13 -21.57 -3.22 -11.61
C ASP A 13 -20.84 -1.90 -11.29
N GLU A 14 -21.22 -1.23 -10.19
CA GLU A 14 -20.54 0.00 -9.72
C GLU A 14 -19.06 -0.25 -9.43
N LEU A 15 -18.72 -1.36 -8.78
CA LEU A 15 -17.34 -1.75 -8.47
C LEU A 15 -16.54 -2.12 -9.71
N TRP A 16 -17.16 -2.81 -10.67
CA TRP A 16 -16.54 -3.12 -11.94
C TRP A 16 -16.18 -1.84 -12.71
N VAL A 17 -17.09 -0.87 -12.75
CA VAL A 17 -16.85 0.45 -13.36
C VAL A 17 -15.69 1.15 -12.65
N LYS A 18 -15.69 1.23 -11.31
CA LYS A 18 -14.61 1.86 -10.54
C LYS A 18 -13.26 1.18 -10.82
N SER A 19 -13.20 -0.15 -10.75
CA SER A 19 -11.97 -0.89 -11.04
C SER A 19 -11.46 -0.64 -12.47
N LEU A 20 -12.35 -0.62 -13.47
CA LEU A 20 -11.97 -0.36 -14.86
C LEU A 20 -11.47 1.08 -15.07
N VAL A 21 -12.11 2.06 -14.42
CA VAL A 21 -11.69 3.47 -14.46
C VAL A 21 -10.32 3.64 -13.80
N ALA A 22 -10.14 3.15 -12.57
CA ALA A 22 -8.88 3.23 -11.83
C ALA A 22 -7.72 2.64 -12.65
N ARG A 23 -7.92 1.43 -13.19
CA ARG A 23 -6.92 0.73 -14.02
C ARG A 23 -6.56 1.50 -15.28
N SER A 24 -7.57 2.00 -15.98
CA SER A 24 -7.37 2.75 -17.23
C SER A 24 -6.63 4.05 -16.97
N VAL A 25 -6.94 4.73 -15.86
CA VAL A 25 -6.27 5.95 -15.42
C VAL A 25 -4.82 5.67 -15.04
N LEU A 26 -4.57 4.66 -14.21
CA LEU A 26 -3.22 4.30 -13.76
C LEU A 26 -2.33 3.90 -14.94
N ARG A 27 -2.83 3.02 -15.82
CA ARG A 27 -2.10 2.58 -17.02
C ARG A 27 -1.82 3.75 -17.97
N ALA A 28 -2.78 4.67 -18.15
CA ALA A 28 -2.58 5.87 -18.94
C ALA A 28 -1.54 6.81 -18.31
N ALA A 29 -1.59 7.00 -17.00
CA ALA A 29 -0.64 7.81 -16.24
C ALA A 29 0.79 7.25 -16.39
N HIS A 30 0.98 5.94 -16.24
CA HIS A 30 2.26 5.28 -16.49
C HIS A 30 2.76 5.51 -17.92
N ALA A 31 1.91 5.29 -18.93
CA ALA A 31 2.30 5.49 -20.33
C ALA A 31 2.71 6.96 -20.63
N MET A 32 2.06 7.94 -19.99
CA MET A 32 2.38 9.35 -20.15
C MET A 32 3.69 9.78 -19.49
N THR A 33 4.05 9.17 -18.37
CA THR A 33 5.12 9.63 -17.48
C THR A 33 6.41 8.84 -17.66
N THR A 34 6.31 7.57 -18.10
CA THR A 34 7.48 6.71 -18.26
C THR A 34 8.41 7.24 -19.38
N PRO A 35 9.69 7.51 -19.06
CA PRO A 35 10.66 7.99 -20.02
C PRO A 35 11.00 6.90 -21.05
N GLY A 36 11.39 7.31 -22.26
CA GLY A 36 11.89 6.38 -23.28
C GLY A 36 10.84 5.49 -23.97
N VAL A 37 9.57 5.52 -23.55
CA VAL A 37 8.50 4.78 -24.25
C VAL A 37 8.30 5.36 -25.65
N ASP A 38 8.30 4.48 -26.65
CA ASP A 38 8.08 4.84 -28.05
C ASP A 38 6.74 5.58 -28.23
N PRO A 39 6.70 6.68 -29.02
CA PRO A 39 5.48 7.46 -29.21
C PRO A 39 4.28 6.66 -29.74
N SER A 40 4.50 5.66 -30.60
CA SER A 40 3.42 4.83 -31.14
C SER A 40 2.86 3.87 -30.09
N VAL A 41 3.72 3.27 -29.28
CA VAL A 41 3.33 2.41 -28.14
C VAL A 41 2.59 3.23 -27.08
N ARG A 42 3.08 4.44 -26.78
CA ARG A 42 2.40 5.37 -25.88
C ARG A 42 1.00 5.72 -26.38
N LEU A 43 0.87 6.11 -27.65
CA LEU A 43 -0.42 6.45 -28.23
C LEU A 43 -1.38 5.25 -28.22
N ALA A 44 -0.92 4.07 -28.63
CA ALA A 44 -1.73 2.84 -28.61
C ALA A 44 -2.26 2.53 -27.21
N THR A 45 -1.39 2.60 -26.19
CA THR A 45 -1.77 2.38 -24.79
C THR A 45 -2.83 3.39 -24.32
N LEU A 46 -2.66 4.67 -24.68
CA LEU A 46 -3.63 5.71 -24.34
C LEU A 46 -4.98 5.50 -25.04
N MET A 47 -4.97 5.08 -26.30
CA MET A 47 -6.20 4.78 -27.05
C MET A 47 -6.94 3.57 -26.48
N GLU A 48 -6.21 2.53 -26.07
CA GLU A 48 -6.81 1.38 -25.36
C GLU A 48 -7.47 1.80 -24.05
N CYS A 49 -6.77 2.61 -23.23
CA CYS A 49 -7.32 3.11 -21.96
C CYS A 49 -8.56 3.99 -22.17
N HIS A 50 -8.54 4.85 -23.20
CA HIS A 50 -9.69 5.68 -23.57
C HIS A 50 -10.88 4.82 -24.01
N GLY A 51 -10.65 3.79 -24.83
CA GLY A 51 -11.67 2.82 -25.23
C GLY A 51 -12.30 2.09 -24.04
N SER A 52 -11.48 1.64 -23.08
CA SER A 52 -11.95 1.02 -21.84
C SER A 52 -12.82 1.96 -21.01
N LEU A 53 -12.45 3.24 -20.90
CA LEU A 53 -13.27 4.24 -20.20
C LEU A 53 -14.60 4.49 -20.91
N LEU A 54 -14.60 4.59 -22.25
CA LEU A 54 -15.84 4.72 -23.01
C LEU A 54 -16.76 3.52 -22.81
N ALA A 55 -16.20 2.31 -22.71
CA ALA A 55 -16.97 1.10 -22.37
C ALA A 55 -17.56 1.17 -20.95
N ALA A 56 -16.80 1.71 -19.98
CA ALA A 56 -17.26 1.88 -18.60
C ALA A 56 -18.38 2.94 -18.48
N CYS A 57 -18.28 4.04 -19.22
CA CYS A 57 -19.30 5.10 -19.25
C CYS A 57 -20.57 4.71 -20.02
N GLY A 58 -20.51 3.67 -20.84
CA GLY A 58 -21.62 3.21 -21.65
C GLY A 58 -21.87 4.03 -22.93
N PRO A 59 -22.83 3.59 -23.75
CA PRO A 59 -23.15 4.22 -25.03
C PRO A 59 -23.70 5.64 -24.81
N GLY A 60 -23.09 6.63 -25.47
CA GLY A 60 -23.48 8.05 -25.36
C GLY A 60 -22.49 8.93 -24.60
N SER A 61 -21.41 8.37 -24.05
CA SER A 61 -20.33 9.18 -23.45
C SER A 61 -19.71 10.15 -24.46
N GLU A 62 -19.66 11.42 -24.10
CA GLU A 62 -19.03 12.49 -24.89
C GLU A 62 -17.54 12.68 -24.55
N LEU A 63 -16.93 11.75 -23.78
CA LEU A 63 -15.54 11.86 -23.34
C LEU A 63 -14.59 11.87 -24.54
N SER A 64 -14.10 13.05 -24.92
CA SER A 64 -13.12 13.18 -25.99
C SER A 64 -11.75 12.67 -25.55
N PHE A 65 -10.91 12.26 -26.51
CA PHE A 65 -9.54 11.83 -26.22
C PHE A 65 -8.70 12.95 -25.58
N ALA A 66 -8.98 14.22 -25.93
CA ALA A 66 -8.30 15.37 -25.34
C ALA A 66 -8.71 15.58 -23.88
N ASP A 67 -10.00 15.45 -23.57
CA ASP A 67 -10.52 15.56 -22.21
C ASP A 67 -10.03 14.42 -21.33
N PHE A 68 -10.06 13.18 -21.84
CA PHE A 68 -9.45 12.02 -21.18
C PHE A 68 -8.00 12.29 -20.77
N ARG A 69 -7.16 12.75 -21.71
CA ARG A 69 -5.76 13.03 -21.41
C ARG A 69 -5.56 14.15 -20.39
N ARG A 70 -6.47 15.15 -20.39
CA ARG A 70 -6.46 16.23 -19.41
C ARG A 70 -6.81 15.70 -18.02
N GLN A 71 -7.86 14.88 -17.89
CA GLN A 71 -8.32 14.37 -16.60
C GLN A 71 -7.36 13.33 -16.00
N VAL A 72 -6.65 12.53 -16.81
CA VAL A 72 -5.57 11.66 -16.30
C VAL A 72 -4.47 12.46 -15.60
N ARG A 73 -4.23 13.71 -16.00
CA ARG A 73 -3.30 14.63 -15.31
C ARG A 73 -3.96 15.50 -14.24
N GLY A 74 -5.29 15.46 -14.17
CA GLY A 74 -6.13 16.22 -13.25
C GLY A 74 -6.73 15.32 -12.20
N ASP A 75 -8.01 15.54 -11.92
CA ASP A 75 -8.82 14.74 -11.00
C ASP A 75 -9.48 13.57 -11.76
N PRO A 76 -9.08 12.31 -11.49
CA PRO A 76 -9.65 11.15 -12.16
C PRO A 76 -11.09 10.84 -11.71
N SER A 77 -11.62 11.50 -10.68
CA SER A 77 -13.06 11.43 -10.34
C SER A 77 -13.93 11.92 -11.49
N GLN A 78 -13.41 12.84 -12.31
CA GLN A 78 -14.09 13.37 -13.49
C GLN A 78 -14.24 12.36 -14.63
N LEU A 79 -13.65 11.16 -14.48
CA LEU A 79 -13.75 10.06 -15.44
C LEU A 79 -14.74 8.98 -14.96
N LEU A 80 -15.33 9.13 -13.77
CA LEU A 80 -16.39 8.25 -13.30
C LEU A 80 -17.72 8.59 -14.00
N PRO A 81 -18.52 7.60 -14.38
CA PRO A 81 -19.85 7.83 -14.95
C PRO A 81 -20.81 8.46 -13.93
N ASP A 82 -21.84 9.15 -14.43
CA ASP A 82 -22.89 9.74 -13.59
C ASP A 82 -23.56 8.67 -12.71
N GLY A 83 -23.74 8.99 -11.43
CA GLY A 83 -24.35 8.09 -10.45
C GLY A 83 -23.37 7.11 -9.78
N VAL A 84 -22.14 7.00 -10.25
CA VAL A 84 -21.08 6.25 -9.55
C VAL A 84 -20.47 7.14 -8.47
N PRO A 85 -20.44 6.71 -7.19
CA PRO A 85 -19.82 7.48 -6.13
C PRO A 85 -18.33 7.74 -6.41
N GLY A 86 -17.89 8.94 -6.08
CA GLY A 86 -16.49 9.35 -6.18
C GLY A 86 -15.52 8.50 -5.35
N TRP A 87 -14.25 8.87 -5.42
CA TRP A 87 -13.21 8.31 -4.57
C TRP A 87 -13.25 8.98 -3.20
N ASP A 88 -13.08 8.21 -2.13
CA ASP A 88 -12.97 8.69 -0.75
C ASP A 88 -11.50 9.02 -0.41
N VAL A 89 -10.82 9.65 -1.36
CA VAL A 89 -9.42 10.06 -1.26
C VAL A 89 -9.35 11.53 -1.63
N ASP A 90 -8.96 12.34 -0.65
CA ASP A 90 -8.90 13.79 -0.81
C ASP A 90 -7.84 14.19 -1.85
N GLU A 91 -8.22 15.10 -2.75
CA GLU A 91 -7.34 15.65 -3.79
C GLU A 91 -6.68 14.59 -4.69
N LEU A 92 -7.38 13.49 -4.96
CA LEU A 92 -6.88 12.41 -5.80
C LEU A 92 -6.36 12.95 -7.15
N ARG A 93 -5.13 12.56 -7.48
CA ARG A 93 -4.47 12.83 -8.76
C ARG A 93 -3.82 11.54 -9.22
N ALA A 94 -3.84 11.26 -10.53
CA ALA A 94 -3.09 10.13 -11.07
C ALA A 94 -1.64 10.48 -11.42
N VAL A 95 -1.38 11.75 -11.75
CA VAL A 95 -0.04 12.28 -12.01
C VAL A 95 0.21 13.47 -11.11
N ASP A 96 1.33 13.47 -10.39
CA ASP A 96 1.75 14.57 -9.53
C ASP A 96 2.32 15.77 -10.33
N PRO A 97 2.53 16.93 -9.70
CA PRO A 97 3.13 18.09 -10.37
C PRO A 97 4.57 17.86 -10.88
N ASP A 98 5.26 16.84 -10.36
CA ASP A 98 6.60 16.46 -10.78
C ASP A 98 6.59 15.51 -11.99
N GLY A 99 5.40 15.11 -12.47
CA GLY A 99 5.22 14.25 -13.64
C GLY A 99 5.35 12.75 -13.34
N HIS A 100 5.11 12.31 -12.10
CA HIS A 100 5.13 10.90 -11.72
C HIS A 100 3.73 10.38 -11.34
N VAL A 101 3.53 9.07 -11.46
CA VAL A 101 2.31 8.41 -11.00
C VAL A 101 2.24 8.50 -9.47
N THR A 102 1.12 8.94 -8.92
CA THR A 102 0.96 9.08 -7.46
C THR A 102 0.88 7.74 -6.73
N GLU A 103 0.98 7.78 -5.41
CA GLU A 103 0.60 6.62 -4.57
C GLU A 103 -0.90 6.38 -4.63
N ASP A 104 -1.72 7.40 -4.41
CA ASP A 104 -3.17 7.24 -4.30
C ASP A 104 -3.80 6.57 -5.54
N ALA A 105 -3.33 6.90 -6.75
CA ALA A 105 -3.83 6.26 -7.96
C ALA A 105 -3.34 4.82 -8.14
N PHE A 106 -2.14 4.50 -7.66
CA PHE A 106 -1.66 3.13 -7.59
C PHE A 106 -2.52 2.33 -6.59
N ASP A 107 -2.78 2.94 -5.43
CA ASP A 107 -3.50 2.29 -4.34
C ASP A 107 -4.96 1.99 -4.70
N ILE A 108 -5.65 2.97 -5.30
CA ILE A 108 -7.05 2.81 -5.69
C ILE A 108 -7.21 1.69 -6.72
N ASP A 109 -6.33 1.57 -7.72
CA ASP A 109 -6.44 0.49 -8.72
C ASP A 109 -6.36 -0.90 -8.06
N ALA A 110 -5.34 -1.13 -7.25
CA ALA A 110 -5.14 -2.42 -6.61
C ALA A 110 -6.19 -2.74 -5.54
N GLU A 111 -6.62 -1.75 -4.74
CA GLU A 111 -7.68 -1.93 -3.73
C GLU A 111 -9.03 -2.26 -4.38
N GLN A 112 -9.39 -1.58 -5.47
CA GLN A 112 -10.63 -1.88 -6.22
C GLN A 112 -10.56 -3.24 -6.92
N ALA A 113 -9.41 -3.60 -7.49
CA ALA A 113 -9.20 -4.90 -8.11
C ALA A 113 -9.39 -6.06 -7.10
N LEU A 114 -8.85 -5.90 -5.89
CA LEU A 114 -8.96 -6.90 -4.83
C LEU A 114 -10.41 -7.08 -4.36
N VAL A 115 -11.15 -5.99 -4.13
CA VAL A 115 -12.59 -6.06 -3.77
C VAL A 115 -13.39 -6.79 -4.85
N LEU A 116 -13.20 -6.38 -6.12
CA LEU A 116 -13.91 -6.98 -7.26
C LEU A 116 -13.63 -8.49 -7.36
N ARG A 117 -12.37 -8.89 -7.20
CA ARG A 117 -11.96 -10.29 -7.22
C ARG A 117 -12.64 -11.11 -6.13
N VAL A 118 -12.68 -10.61 -4.89
CA VAL A 118 -13.31 -11.34 -3.78
C VAL A 118 -14.80 -11.53 -4.06
N LEU A 119 -15.50 -10.51 -4.55
CA LEU A 119 -16.91 -10.61 -4.91
C LEU A 119 -17.16 -11.58 -6.07
N GLN A 120 -16.27 -11.63 -7.06
CA GLN A 120 -16.33 -12.58 -8.17
C GLN A 120 -15.99 -14.02 -7.77
N LYS A 121 -15.17 -14.24 -6.74
CA LYS A 121 -14.96 -15.58 -6.18
C LYS A 121 -16.20 -16.08 -5.42
N SER A 122 -16.89 -15.17 -4.71
CA SER A 122 -18.10 -15.49 -3.95
C SER A 122 -19.36 -15.64 -4.82
N SER A 123 -19.46 -14.84 -5.89
CA SER A 123 -20.53 -14.92 -6.88
C SER A 123 -20.10 -15.89 -7.97
N ARG A 124 -20.77 -17.03 -8.17
CA ARG A 124 -20.46 -18.01 -9.24
C ARG A 124 -20.66 -17.49 -10.68
N VAL A 125 -20.42 -16.21 -10.93
CA VAL A 125 -20.55 -15.52 -12.21
C VAL A 125 -19.24 -15.67 -12.95
N THR A 126 -19.20 -16.65 -13.85
CA THR A 126 -18.15 -16.80 -14.86
C THR A 126 -18.31 -15.72 -15.91
N GLY A 127 -17.58 -14.61 -15.79
CA GLY A 127 -17.63 -13.53 -16.77
C GLY A 127 -16.40 -12.63 -16.74
N LEU A 128 -15.50 -12.85 -17.70
CA LEU A 128 -14.51 -11.89 -18.21
C LEU A 128 -13.53 -11.28 -17.20
N ILE A 129 -12.70 -12.12 -16.59
CA ILE A 129 -11.32 -11.71 -16.31
C ILE A 129 -10.50 -12.09 -17.54
N SER A 130 -10.05 -11.12 -18.33
CA SER A 130 -9.02 -11.41 -19.33
C SER A 130 -7.72 -11.71 -18.61
N ALA A 131 -7.11 -12.86 -18.89
CA ALA A 131 -5.87 -13.39 -18.31
C ALA A 131 -4.58 -12.56 -18.54
N ARG A 132 -4.72 -11.26 -18.81
CA ARG A 132 -3.63 -10.27 -18.78
C ARG A 132 -3.73 -9.54 -17.44
N ASP A 133 -3.46 -10.29 -16.38
CA ASP A 133 -3.42 -9.81 -15.01
C ASP A 133 -2.14 -8.99 -14.77
N LEU A 134 -2.26 -8.02 -13.88
CA LEU A 134 -1.26 -7.02 -13.54
C LEU A 134 -0.01 -7.68 -12.95
N ASP A 135 1.17 -7.32 -13.48
CA ASP A 135 2.46 -7.83 -13.01
C ASP A 135 2.65 -7.65 -11.48
N ASP A 136 2.19 -6.51 -10.92
CA ASP A 136 2.26 -6.23 -9.46
C ASP A 136 1.34 -7.11 -8.61
N GLU A 137 0.14 -7.42 -9.11
CA GLU A 137 -0.83 -8.27 -8.41
C GLU A 137 -0.39 -9.75 -8.46
N VAL A 138 0.10 -10.18 -9.63
CA VAL A 138 0.74 -11.48 -9.81
C VAL A 138 1.97 -11.59 -8.90
N ALA A 139 2.77 -10.53 -8.77
CA ALA A 139 3.93 -10.50 -7.89
C ALA A 139 3.55 -10.69 -6.40
N GLN A 140 2.52 -10.00 -5.91
CA GLN A 140 2.04 -10.17 -4.53
C GLN A 140 1.49 -11.58 -4.29
N GLU A 141 0.62 -12.09 -5.17
CA GLU A 141 0.09 -13.45 -5.04
C GLU A 141 1.20 -14.50 -5.13
N THR A 142 2.19 -14.28 -6.00
CA THR A 142 3.38 -15.14 -6.11
C THR A 142 4.18 -15.13 -4.81
N ALA A 143 4.44 -13.95 -4.23
CA ALA A 143 5.15 -13.84 -2.96
C ALA A 143 4.46 -14.66 -1.86
N PHE A 144 3.16 -14.43 -1.66
CA PHE A 144 2.35 -15.16 -0.67
C PHE A 144 2.35 -16.67 -0.93
N ALA A 145 2.03 -17.09 -2.16
CA ALA A 145 1.94 -18.50 -2.52
C ALA A 145 3.29 -19.23 -2.33
N GLN A 146 4.41 -18.59 -2.66
CA GLN A 146 5.73 -19.18 -2.51
C GLN A 146 6.18 -19.26 -1.04
N LEU A 147 5.87 -18.25 -0.22
CA LEU A 147 6.15 -18.31 1.22
C LEU A 147 5.33 -19.42 1.90
N CYS A 148 4.06 -19.57 1.53
CA CYS A 148 3.17 -20.59 2.09
C CYS A 148 3.47 -22.01 1.58
N LYS A 149 4.12 -22.17 0.43
CA LYS A 149 4.35 -23.46 -0.24
C LYS A 149 5.03 -24.51 0.64
N ALA A 150 5.93 -24.09 1.53
CA ALA A 150 6.64 -25.00 2.44
C ALA A 150 5.74 -25.56 3.55
N GLY A 151 4.57 -24.95 3.80
CA GLY A 151 3.66 -25.35 4.88
C GLY A 151 4.25 -25.17 6.29
N ASN A 152 5.36 -24.43 6.41
CA ASN A 152 6.13 -24.30 7.65
C ASN A 152 6.07 -22.87 8.16
N GLN A 153 5.52 -22.70 9.37
CA GLN A 153 5.34 -21.40 10.02
C GLN A 153 6.65 -20.60 10.16
N GLY A 154 7.73 -21.24 10.61
CA GLY A 154 9.01 -20.53 10.81
C GLY A 154 9.66 -20.08 9.49
N ILE A 155 9.48 -20.84 8.41
CA ILE A 155 9.96 -20.43 7.08
C ILE A 155 9.14 -19.25 6.56
N TYR A 156 7.82 -19.28 6.73
CA TYR A 156 6.94 -18.17 6.38
C TYR A 156 7.31 -16.89 7.14
N GLU A 157 7.41 -16.97 8.47
CA GLU A 157 7.75 -15.82 9.33
C GLU A 157 9.10 -15.21 8.95
N ASN A 158 10.13 -16.04 8.75
CA ASN A 158 11.44 -15.54 8.34
C ASN A 158 11.37 -14.87 6.96
N GLY A 159 10.76 -15.51 5.96
CA GLY A 159 10.67 -14.97 4.62
C GLY A 159 9.87 -13.65 4.55
N ARG A 160 8.73 -13.56 5.24
CA ARG A 160 7.96 -12.31 5.31
C ARG A 160 8.72 -11.22 6.06
N THR A 161 9.39 -11.57 7.17
CA THR A 161 10.25 -10.62 7.90
C THR A 161 11.38 -10.09 7.01
N ASP A 162 12.01 -10.96 6.22
CA ASP A 162 13.10 -10.59 5.32
C ASP A 162 12.62 -9.63 4.23
N LEU A 163 11.45 -9.87 3.62
CA LEU A 163 10.85 -8.94 2.66
C LEU A 163 10.58 -7.57 3.29
N ILE A 164 9.99 -7.53 4.50
CA ILE A 164 9.68 -6.28 5.20
C ILE A 164 10.95 -5.50 5.58
N ARG A 165 12.00 -6.19 6.04
CA ARG A 165 13.23 -5.55 6.55
C ARG A 165 14.25 -5.23 5.47
N TYR A 166 14.21 -5.92 4.33
CA TYR A 166 15.09 -5.76 3.18
C TYR A 166 14.33 -5.56 1.86
N PRO A 167 13.49 -4.51 1.76
CA PRO A 167 12.73 -4.25 0.53
C PRO A 167 13.59 -3.65 -0.58
N ALA A 168 14.83 -3.25 -0.27
CA ALA A 168 15.86 -2.91 -1.24
C ALA A 168 17.25 -3.10 -0.63
N GLY A 169 18.26 -3.31 -1.46
CA GLY A 169 19.63 -3.55 -1.00
C GLY A 169 20.58 -3.95 -2.12
N PRO A 170 21.87 -4.13 -1.81
CA PRO A 170 22.83 -4.65 -2.77
C PRO A 170 22.50 -6.12 -3.07
N VAL A 171 22.68 -6.53 -4.33
CA VAL A 171 22.38 -7.90 -4.79
C VAL A 171 23.09 -8.96 -3.93
N SER A 172 24.28 -8.67 -3.43
CA SER A 172 25.02 -9.57 -2.53
C SER A 172 24.26 -9.87 -1.23
N GLU A 173 23.71 -8.84 -0.57
CA GLU A 173 22.95 -9.01 0.69
C GLU A 173 21.59 -9.67 0.42
N LEU A 174 20.92 -9.29 -0.68
CA LEU A 174 19.62 -9.86 -1.04
C LEU A 174 19.71 -11.37 -1.33
N ASN A 175 20.82 -11.82 -1.92
CA ASN A 175 21.07 -13.25 -2.16
C ASN A 175 21.28 -14.06 -0.86
N GLU A 176 21.63 -13.40 0.25
CA GLU A 176 21.84 -14.06 1.55
C GLU A 176 20.53 -14.37 2.29
N LEU A 177 19.41 -13.74 1.90
CA LEU A 177 18.09 -13.92 2.53
C LEU A 177 17.49 -15.33 2.31
N ARG A 178 18.09 -16.15 1.45
CA ARG A 178 17.65 -17.53 1.13
C ARG A 178 16.16 -17.62 0.75
N LEU A 179 15.64 -16.56 0.11
CA LEU A 179 14.27 -16.51 -0.39
C LEU A 179 14.07 -17.54 -1.52
N PRO A 180 12.86 -18.09 -1.69
CA PRO A 180 12.51 -18.87 -2.86
C PRO A 180 12.85 -18.12 -4.17
N PRO A 181 13.33 -18.79 -5.24
CA PRO A 181 13.78 -18.13 -6.47
C PRO A 181 12.74 -17.17 -7.08
N LEU A 182 11.47 -17.58 -7.13
CA LEU A 182 10.38 -16.74 -7.65
C LEU A 182 10.10 -15.49 -6.80
N ILE A 183 10.52 -15.47 -5.53
CA ILE A 183 10.47 -14.27 -4.68
C ILE A 183 11.71 -13.40 -4.93
N ALA A 184 12.87 -14.02 -5.12
CA ALA A 184 14.08 -13.29 -5.49
C ALA A 184 13.92 -12.56 -6.84
N ASP A 185 13.17 -13.13 -7.78
CA ASP A 185 12.83 -12.51 -9.07
C ASP A 185 11.93 -11.27 -8.93
N LEU A 186 11.29 -11.05 -7.78
CA LEU A 186 10.50 -9.85 -7.47
C LEU A 186 11.38 -8.64 -7.12
N TYR A 187 12.70 -8.84 -7.00
CA TYR A 187 13.66 -7.75 -6.88
C TYR A 187 14.08 -7.24 -8.27
N GLU A 188 13.63 -6.04 -8.58
CA GLU A 188 13.85 -5.35 -9.85
C GLU A 188 14.95 -4.29 -9.71
N ASP A 189 15.36 -3.71 -10.84
CA ASP A 189 16.24 -2.56 -10.84
C ASP A 189 15.59 -1.38 -10.11
N ILE A 190 16.39 -0.50 -9.52
CA ILE A 190 15.89 0.68 -8.82
C ILE A 190 14.98 1.50 -9.75
N PRO A 191 13.71 1.79 -9.36
CA PRO A 191 12.75 2.45 -10.23
C PRO A 191 13.29 3.79 -10.77
N TYR A 192 13.07 4.08 -12.05
CA TYR A 192 13.64 5.27 -12.69
C TYR A 192 13.33 6.57 -11.94
N ALA A 193 12.10 6.68 -11.41
CA ALA A 193 11.60 7.82 -10.65
C ALA A 193 12.21 7.93 -9.24
N SER A 194 13.02 6.95 -8.83
CA SER A 194 13.81 6.92 -7.60
C SER A 194 15.31 7.10 -7.86
N THR A 195 15.70 7.45 -9.10
CA THR A 195 17.12 7.61 -9.48
C THR A 195 17.48 9.06 -9.76
N TYR A 196 18.69 9.44 -9.35
CA TYR A 196 19.32 10.71 -9.69
C TYR A 196 20.79 10.48 -10.05
N ARG A 197 21.10 10.55 -11.35
CA ARG A 197 22.49 10.46 -11.86
C ARG A 197 23.28 9.28 -11.31
N GLY A 198 22.66 8.10 -11.29
CA GLY A 198 23.31 6.88 -10.79
C GLY A 198 23.20 6.67 -9.27
N TRP A 199 22.50 7.55 -8.55
CA TRP A 199 22.29 7.45 -7.10
C TRP A 199 20.81 7.27 -6.77
N TRP A 200 20.55 6.63 -5.63
CA TRP A 200 19.24 6.53 -5.01
C TRP A 200 19.37 6.65 -3.48
N PHE A 201 18.24 6.85 -2.79
CA PHE A 201 18.18 6.99 -1.34
C PHE A 201 17.14 6.03 -0.76
N ALA A 202 17.49 5.33 0.32
CA ALA A 202 16.56 4.47 1.03
C ALA A 202 15.70 5.29 1.99
N CYS A 203 14.40 5.06 2.00
CA CYS A 203 13.53 5.69 3.00
C CYS A 203 13.97 5.26 4.43
N PRO A 204 14.10 6.18 5.39
CA PRO A 204 14.48 5.82 6.76
C PRO A 204 13.44 4.95 7.48
N VAL A 205 12.17 5.00 7.05
CA VAL A 205 11.09 4.18 7.63
C VAL A 205 11.03 2.81 6.97
N CYS A 206 10.78 2.78 5.66
CA CYS A 206 10.52 1.53 4.94
C CYS A 206 11.70 0.99 4.14
N ARG A 207 12.84 1.68 4.09
CA ARG A 207 14.07 1.29 3.34
C ARG A 207 13.93 1.13 1.82
N TRP A 208 12.73 1.25 1.26
CA TRP A 208 12.51 1.22 -0.19
C TRP A 208 13.01 2.54 -0.85
N PRO A 209 13.37 2.53 -2.14
CA PRO A 209 13.89 3.71 -2.82
C PRO A 209 12.93 4.89 -2.78
N MET A 210 13.43 6.05 -2.37
CA MET A 210 12.66 7.30 -2.33
C MET A 210 12.46 7.87 -3.75
N ARG A 211 11.28 8.44 -3.99
CA ARG A 211 10.96 9.21 -5.20
C ARG A 211 11.87 10.43 -5.28
N ILE A 212 12.40 10.73 -6.47
CA ILE A 212 13.23 11.90 -6.71
C ILE A 212 12.58 12.82 -7.75
N ALA A 213 12.42 14.09 -7.38
CA ALA A 213 11.93 15.14 -8.27
C ALA A 213 12.92 16.30 -8.36
N LEU A 214 12.96 16.96 -9.53
CA LEU A 214 13.77 18.16 -9.76
C LEU A 214 12.85 19.36 -9.97
N ARG A 215 12.84 20.28 -9.01
CA ARG A 215 11.97 21.46 -9.01
C ARG A 215 12.77 22.72 -9.30
N ARG A 216 12.08 23.78 -9.76
CA ARG A 216 12.63 25.13 -9.87
C ARG A 216 12.00 26.01 -8.80
N GLU A 217 12.83 26.48 -7.87
CA GLU A 217 12.43 27.41 -6.79
C GLU A 217 13.33 28.64 -6.85
N ALA A 218 12.72 29.84 -6.91
CA ALA A 218 13.44 31.11 -6.97
C ALA A 218 14.57 31.16 -8.04
N GLY A 219 14.33 30.56 -9.21
CA GLY A 219 15.29 30.51 -10.32
C GLY A 219 16.43 29.49 -10.14
N ARG A 220 16.44 28.71 -9.06
CA ARG A 220 17.41 27.64 -8.79
C ARG A 220 16.75 26.28 -8.91
N GLN A 221 17.51 25.29 -9.37
CA GLN A 221 17.05 23.90 -9.37
C GLN A 221 17.30 23.29 -8.00
N ILE A 222 16.29 22.63 -7.44
CA ILE A 222 16.33 21.92 -6.16
C ILE A 222 15.90 20.49 -6.42
N GLY A 223 16.63 19.53 -5.85
CA GLY A 223 16.22 18.14 -5.81
C GLY A 223 15.39 17.87 -4.56
N VAL A 224 14.35 17.06 -4.70
CA VAL A 224 13.49 16.62 -3.60
C VAL A 224 13.50 15.10 -3.61
N ALA A 225 13.76 14.49 -2.45
CA ALA A 225 13.69 13.05 -2.22
C ALA A 225 12.60 12.78 -1.17
N THR A 226 11.54 12.05 -1.54
CA THR A 226 10.44 11.71 -0.61
C THR A 226 10.10 10.23 -0.68
N CYS A 227 9.64 9.63 0.42
CA CYS A 227 9.11 8.27 0.36
C CYS A 227 7.94 8.21 -0.61
N TRP A 228 7.76 7.09 -1.33
CA TRP A 228 6.56 6.91 -2.14
C TRP A 228 5.29 6.79 -1.30
N HIS A 229 5.41 6.29 -0.06
CA HIS A 229 4.31 6.23 0.89
C HIS A 229 4.12 7.59 1.56
N ARG A 230 3.05 8.30 1.23
CA ARG A 230 2.74 9.66 1.69
C ARG A 230 2.75 9.78 3.21
N PRO A 231 2.18 8.85 4.00
CA PRO A 231 2.29 8.89 5.45
C PRO A 231 3.74 8.94 5.95
N HIS A 232 4.69 8.25 5.31
CA HIS A 232 6.11 8.38 5.69
C HIS A 232 6.67 9.77 5.36
N GLN A 233 6.23 10.41 4.28
CA GLN A 233 6.61 11.80 3.97
C GLN A 233 6.12 12.74 5.08
N GLU A 234 4.86 12.59 5.48
CA GLU A 234 4.22 13.36 6.55
C GLU A 234 4.86 13.09 7.92
N MET A 235 5.45 11.91 8.12
CA MET A 235 6.24 11.58 9.31
C MET A 235 7.64 12.21 9.32
N GLY A 236 8.13 12.71 8.18
CA GLY A 236 9.42 13.37 8.05
C GLY A 236 10.40 12.73 7.05
N ALA A 237 10.00 11.68 6.32
CA ALA A 237 10.80 11.09 5.24
C ALA A 237 10.74 11.91 3.94
N ALA A 238 11.05 13.20 4.07
CA ALA A 238 11.09 14.20 3.01
C ALA A 238 12.35 15.05 3.13
N TYR A 239 13.12 15.11 2.05
CA TYR A 239 14.43 15.75 2.02
C TYR A 239 14.62 16.60 0.77
N ARG A 240 15.48 17.60 0.87
CA ARG A 240 15.96 18.40 -0.25
C ARG A 240 17.43 18.16 -0.48
N PHE A 241 17.88 18.27 -1.72
CA PHE A 241 19.30 18.29 -2.04
C PHE A 241 19.59 19.32 -3.12
N ARG A 242 20.83 19.80 -3.14
CA ARG A 242 21.29 20.68 -4.23
C ARG A 242 21.73 19.80 -5.40
N PRO A 243 21.16 19.96 -6.61
CA PRO A 243 21.67 19.31 -7.80
C PRO A 243 23.13 19.72 -8.03
N VAL A 244 24.03 18.75 -8.04
CA VAL A 244 25.47 18.94 -8.29
C VAL A 244 25.78 18.66 -9.76
N GLN A 245 26.89 19.16 -10.30
CA GLN A 245 27.39 18.74 -11.62
C GLN A 245 28.23 17.46 -11.49
N GLY A 246 28.19 16.60 -12.51
CA GLY A 246 28.87 15.29 -12.50
C GLY A 246 28.08 14.17 -11.81
N ILE A 247 28.79 13.06 -11.53
CA ILE A 247 28.31 11.84 -10.86
C ILE A 247 28.85 11.85 -9.42
N VAL A 248 28.41 12.82 -8.62
CA VAL A 248 28.80 12.98 -7.21
C VAL A 248 27.57 12.66 -6.36
N PRO A 249 27.70 11.87 -5.27
CA PRO A 249 26.59 11.55 -4.39
C PRO A 249 26.00 12.83 -3.78
N PRO A 250 24.69 13.09 -3.91
CA PRO A 250 24.08 14.25 -3.28
C PRO A 250 23.92 14.04 -1.78
N GLU A 251 24.11 15.10 -1.00
CA GLU A 251 23.75 15.12 0.42
C GLU A 251 22.31 15.59 0.58
N LEU A 252 21.53 14.82 1.34
CA LEU A 252 20.16 15.18 1.71
C LEU A 252 20.15 16.13 2.91
N LEU A 253 19.27 17.12 2.83
CA LEU A 253 18.93 18.04 3.91
C LEU A 253 17.48 17.76 4.32
N PRO A 254 17.19 17.45 5.59
CA PRO A 254 15.82 17.19 6.03
C PRO A 254 14.96 18.43 5.86
N GLU A 255 13.71 18.24 5.45
CA GLU A 255 12.70 19.28 5.61
C GLU A 255 12.39 19.51 7.11
N PRO A 256 11.82 20.68 7.49
CA PRO A 256 11.43 20.92 8.87
C PRO A 256 10.58 19.76 9.42
N PRO A 257 10.93 19.20 10.58
CA PRO A 257 10.25 18.02 11.09
C PRO A 257 8.77 18.34 11.36
N PRO A 258 7.87 17.39 11.07
CA PRO A 258 6.48 17.56 11.43
C PRO A 258 6.32 17.67 12.96
N PRO A 259 5.20 18.23 13.45
CA PRO A 259 4.85 18.14 14.86
C PRO A 259 4.86 16.68 15.31
N ARG A 260 5.52 16.39 16.43
CA ARG A 260 5.43 15.05 17.02
C ARG A 260 3.98 14.73 17.37
N PRO A 261 3.53 13.49 17.14
CA PRO A 261 2.17 13.09 17.44
C PRO A 261 1.94 13.04 18.96
N SER A 262 0.71 12.72 19.37
CA SER A 262 0.36 12.60 20.80
C SER A 262 1.17 11.51 21.51
N ASP A 263 1.20 11.53 22.86
CA ASP A 263 2.00 10.59 23.66
C ASP A 263 1.73 9.12 23.27
N ARG A 264 0.48 8.74 23.01
CA ARG A 264 0.13 7.35 22.65
C ARG A 264 0.61 6.94 21.25
N GLU A 265 0.56 7.86 20.28
CA GLU A 265 0.96 7.62 18.89
C GLU A 265 2.48 7.64 18.76
N SER A 266 3.16 8.41 19.61
CA SER A 266 4.62 8.51 19.65
C SER A 266 5.33 7.16 19.88
N VAL A 267 4.64 6.19 20.48
CA VAL A 267 5.16 4.84 20.73
C VAL A 267 5.40 4.07 19.42
N LEU A 268 4.54 4.26 18.41
CA LEU A 268 4.65 3.61 17.10
C LEU A 268 5.27 4.52 16.04
N TRP A 269 5.54 5.78 16.39
CA TRP A 269 6.16 6.73 15.47
C TRP A 269 7.61 6.31 15.15
N PRO A 270 8.02 6.32 13.86
CA PRO A 270 9.36 5.91 13.49
C PRO A 270 10.42 6.91 13.97
N ASP A 271 11.60 6.38 14.31
CA ASP A 271 12.77 7.21 14.57
C ASP A 271 13.43 7.60 13.24
N LEU A 272 13.55 8.91 13.01
CA LEU A 272 14.04 9.52 11.77
C LEU A 272 15.33 10.32 11.97
N GLU A 273 16.08 10.05 13.04
CA GLU A 273 17.34 10.76 13.33
C GLU A 273 18.40 10.58 12.23
N LEU A 274 18.38 9.45 11.51
CA LEU A 274 19.34 9.16 10.45
C LEU A 274 18.88 9.72 9.10
N ILE A 275 19.71 10.61 8.54
CA ILE A 275 19.55 11.10 7.17
C ILE A 275 20.03 10.02 6.19
N PRO A 276 19.22 9.62 5.20
CA PRO A 276 19.62 8.62 4.22
C PRO A 276 20.85 9.02 3.41
N GLU A 277 21.79 8.10 3.28
CA GLU A 277 22.96 8.25 2.41
C GLU A 277 22.61 7.91 0.96
N ALA A 278 23.28 8.59 0.01
CA ALA A 278 23.23 8.21 -1.40
C ALA A 278 23.90 6.85 -1.61
N LYS A 279 23.19 5.91 -2.24
CA LYS A 279 23.70 4.60 -2.67
C LYS A 279 23.72 4.51 -4.19
N PRO A 280 24.69 3.80 -4.80
CA PRO A 280 24.72 3.65 -6.24
C PRO A 280 23.53 2.79 -6.71
N ILE A 281 23.05 3.03 -7.94
CA ILE A 281 22.02 2.16 -8.55
C ILE A 281 22.62 0.83 -9.02
N GLU A 282 23.90 0.84 -9.42
CA GLU A 282 24.57 -0.34 -9.95
C GLU A 282 24.80 -1.36 -8.83
N GLY A 283 24.39 -2.60 -9.08
CA GLY A 283 24.48 -3.68 -8.09
C GLY A 283 23.42 -3.62 -6.98
N TYR A 284 22.44 -2.72 -7.10
CA TYR A 284 21.31 -2.60 -6.16
C TYR A 284 19.99 -2.95 -6.82
N LYS A 285 19.10 -3.53 -6.02
CA LYS A 285 17.74 -3.89 -6.43
C LYS A 285 16.72 -3.50 -5.37
N ALA A 286 15.47 -3.40 -5.78
CA ALA A 286 14.34 -3.12 -4.91
C ALA A 286 13.18 -4.07 -5.24
N LEU A 287 12.38 -4.42 -4.24
CA LEU A 287 11.14 -5.16 -4.46
C LEU A 287 10.22 -4.40 -5.41
N ALA A 288 9.52 -5.15 -6.27
CA ALA A 288 8.43 -4.65 -7.08
C ALA A 288 7.46 -3.81 -6.24
N ARG A 289 6.94 -2.73 -6.84
CA ARG A 289 6.19 -1.69 -6.11
C ARG A 289 4.97 -2.28 -5.40
N GLY A 290 4.23 -3.18 -6.05
CA GLY A 290 3.07 -3.85 -5.45
C GLY A 290 3.43 -4.66 -4.20
N VAL A 291 4.51 -5.44 -4.25
CA VAL A 291 4.99 -6.24 -3.11
C VAL A 291 5.44 -5.35 -1.96
N TRP A 292 6.18 -4.28 -2.27
CA TRP A 292 6.55 -3.30 -1.25
C TRP A 292 5.32 -2.65 -0.59
N ARG A 293 4.37 -2.14 -1.38
CA ARG A 293 3.20 -1.41 -0.87
C ARG A 293 2.22 -2.29 -0.10
N TYR A 294 2.00 -3.54 -0.52
CA TYR A 294 0.97 -4.42 0.04
C TYR A 294 1.49 -5.55 0.92
N THR A 295 2.80 -5.75 1.01
CA THR A 295 3.41 -6.68 1.95
C THR A 295 4.31 -5.97 2.94
N CYS A 296 5.20 -5.09 2.46
CA CYS A 296 6.20 -4.48 3.33
C CYS A 296 5.61 -3.36 4.20
N VAL A 297 4.87 -2.42 3.60
CA VAL A 297 4.34 -1.25 4.33
C VAL A 297 3.39 -1.65 5.47
N PRO A 298 2.33 -2.47 5.27
CA PRO A 298 1.52 -2.98 6.38
C PRO A 298 2.36 -3.80 7.37
N GLY A 299 3.30 -4.61 6.87
CA GLY A 299 4.23 -5.40 7.66
C GLY A 299 5.07 -4.58 8.64
N LEU A 300 5.42 -3.33 8.31
CA LEU A 300 6.11 -2.44 9.25
C LEU A 300 5.25 -2.11 10.46
N ALA A 301 3.95 -1.85 10.26
CA ALA A 301 3.02 -1.57 11.35
C ALA A 301 2.79 -2.83 12.23
N GLU A 302 2.69 -4.00 11.61
CA GLU A 302 2.59 -5.30 12.30
C GLU A 302 3.80 -5.54 13.21
N LEU A 303 5.02 -5.40 12.64
CA LEU A 303 6.27 -5.58 13.37
C LEU A 303 6.42 -4.54 14.49
N ALA A 304 6.13 -3.27 14.23
CA ALA A 304 6.23 -2.20 15.23
C ALA A 304 5.28 -2.44 16.41
N LEU A 305 4.01 -2.79 16.13
CA LEU A 305 3.04 -3.10 17.17
C LEU A 305 3.48 -4.32 18.01
N ARG A 306 3.93 -5.39 17.35
CA ARG A 306 4.48 -6.58 18.02
C ARG A 306 5.66 -6.22 18.91
N ASP A 307 6.64 -5.49 18.37
CA ASP A 307 7.88 -5.17 19.08
C ASP A 307 7.58 -4.33 20.33
N ARG A 308 6.72 -3.31 20.22
CA ARG A 308 6.31 -2.48 21.36
C ARG A 308 5.53 -3.25 22.42
N LEU A 309 4.67 -4.18 22.03
CA LEU A 309 3.95 -5.03 23.00
C LEU A 309 4.90 -6.01 23.70
N VAL A 310 5.85 -6.61 22.97
CA VAL A 310 6.85 -7.54 23.52
C VAL A 310 7.81 -6.83 24.48
N GLU A 311 8.27 -5.61 24.16
CA GLU A 311 9.08 -4.77 25.06
C GLU A 311 8.41 -4.56 26.43
N ARG A 312 7.08 -4.52 26.47
CA ARG A 312 6.27 -4.37 27.69
C ARG A 312 5.99 -5.71 28.40
N GLY A 313 6.60 -6.79 27.93
CA GLY A 313 6.53 -8.12 28.52
C GLY A 313 5.28 -8.92 28.15
N LEU A 314 4.55 -8.52 27.10
CA LEU A 314 3.46 -9.32 26.56
C LEU A 314 3.97 -10.40 25.61
N LYS A 315 3.19 -11.47 25.47
CA LYS A 315 3.44 -12.51 24.45
C LYS A 315 2.63 -12.18 23.21
N VAL A 316 3.31 -12.04 22.08
CA VAL A 316 2.73 -11.78 20.76
C VAL A 316 3.34 -12.73 19.73
N GLU A 317 2.48 -13.38 18.94
CA GLU A 317 2.88 -14.23 17.80
C GLU A 317 2.53 -13.50 16.50
N LEU A 318 3.38 -13.60 15.48
CA LEU A 318 3.17 -13.00 14.15
C LEU A 318 2.67 -14.05 13.16
N TRP A 319 1.77 -13.64 12.27
CA TRP A 319 1.21 -14.38 11.14
C TRP A 319 0.80 -15.84 11.43
N PRO A 320 0.03 -16.15 12.50
CA PRO A 320 -0.26 -17.53 12.84
C PRO A 320 -1.01 -18.27 11.74
N ALA A 321 -0.75 -19.57 11.64
CA ALA A 321 -1.38 -20.46 10.66
C ALA A 321 -1.11 -20.02 9.20
N LEU A 322 0.15 -19.65 8.92
CA LEU A 322 0.58 -19.16 7.61
C LEU A 322 -0.24 -17.95 7.19
N ASP A 323 -0.30 -16.95 8.07
CA ASP A 323 -0.96 -15.68 7.82
C ASP A 323 -2.48 -15.74 7.71
N ALA A 324 -3.11 -16.57 8.54
CA ALA A 324 -4.55 -16.46 8.72
C ALA A 324 -4.92 -15.07 9.29
N TYR A 325 -4.07 -14.47 10.11
CA TYR A 325 -4.21 -13.10 10.61
C TYR A 325 -2.84 -12.62 11.10
N ASP A 326 -2.65 -11.32 11.22
CA ASP A 326 -1.32 -10.75 11.42
C ASP A 326 -0.74 -10.95 12.82
N LEU A 327 -1.55 -10.81 13.88
CA LEU A 327 -1.06 -10.96 15.27
C LEU A 327 -1.98 -11.81 16.14
N ARG A 328 -1.37 -12.64 17.00
CA ARG A 328 -2.02 -13.20 18.20
C ARG A 328 -1.43 -12.59 19.46
N VAL A 329 -2.22 -11.77 20.14
CA VAL A 329 -1.82 -11.11 21.38
C VAL A 329 -2.40 -11.85 22.57
N HIS A 330 -1.54 -12.31 23.48
CA HIS A 330 -1.97 -12.98 24.71
C HIS A 330 -2.14 -11.93 25.82
N VAL A 331 -3.38 -11.67 26.21
CA VAL A 331 -3.73 -10.66 27.21
C VAL A 331 -4.19 -11.28 28.53
N GLY A 332 -3.81 -10.64 29.63
CA GLY A 332 -4.21 -11.05 30.97
C GLY A 332 -3.12 -10.77 32.01
N ARG A 333 -3.55 -10.37 33.21
CA ARG A 333 -2.63 -10.13 34.34
C ARG A 333 -1.87 -11.41 34.68
N LYS A 334 -0.59 -11.29 35.09
CA LYS A 334 0.28 -12.43 35.48
C LYS A 334 -0.35 -13.41 36.50
N ARG A 335 -1.36 -13.00 37.27
CA ARG A 335 -2.08 -13.82 38.26
C ARG A 335 -3.51 -14.19 37.87
N SER A 336 -3.99 -13.80 36.70
CA SER A 336 -5.33 -14.15 36.21
C SER A 336 -5.35 -15.61 35.74
N ARG A 337 -6.38 -16.37 36.13
CA ARG A 337 -6.66 -17.69 35.57
C ARG A 337 -7.23 -17.63 34.15
N LYS A 338 -7.81 -16.50 33.75
CA LYS A 338 -8.34 -16.28 32.41
C LYS A 338 -7.29 -15.50 31.61
N LYS A 339 -6.62 -16.19 30.71
CA LYS A 339 -5.80 -15.60 29.64
C LYS A 339 -6.67 -15.55 28.40
N GLU A 340 -6.80 -14.37 27.82
CA GLU A 340 -7.54 -14.14 26.59
C GLU A 340 -6.52 -13.99 25.44
N GLN A 341 -6.95 -14.35 24.23
CA GLN A 341 -6.13 -14.26 23.03
C GLN A 341 -6.88 -13.40 22.03
N LEU A 342 -6.27 -12.29 21.64
CA LEU A 342 -6.82 -11.40 20.63
C LEU A 342 -6.18 -11.74 19.29
N ARG A 343 -7.01 -12.02 18.28
CA ARG A 343 -6.59 -12.23 16.89
C ARG A 343 -6.78 -10.94 16.13
N VAL A 344 -5.73 -10.44 15.52
CA VAL A 344 -5.64 -9.09 14.97
C VAL A 344 -5.19 -9.17 13.52
N ASP A 345 -5.86 -8.41 12.67
CA ASP A 345 -5.51 -8.20 11.27
C ASP A 345 -5.24 -6.69 11.07
N VAL A 346 -4.09 -6.35 10.50
CA VAL A 346 -3.62 -4.98 10.30
C VAL A 346 -3.81 -4.60 8.84
N LYS A 347 -4.56 -3.53 8.57
CA LYS A 347 -4.85 -3.07 7.20
C LYS A 347 -4.46 -1.60 7.01
N ASP A 348 -3.67 -1.34 5.97
CA ASP A 348 -3.29 0.01 5.55
C ASP A 348 -3.84 0.31 4.15
N TYR A 349 -5.16 0.44 4.08
CA TYR A 349 -5.87 0.83 2.86
C TYR A 349 -5.92 2.36 2.75
N THR A 350 -5.72 2.86 1.54
CA THR A 350 -5.94 4.27 1.21
C THR A 350 -7.44 4.58 1.19
N SER A 351 -8.26 3.73 0.56
CA SER A 351 -9.71 3.88 0.53
C SER A 351 -10.38 3.14 1.70
N GLY A 352 -10.99 3.90 2.61
CA GLY A 352 -11.79 3.34 3.71
C GLY A 352 -13.07 2.64 3.20
N THR A 353 -13.65 3.16 2.11
CA THR A 353 -14.81 2.57 1.44
C THR A 353 -14.47 1.25 0.75
N ALA A 354 -13.30 1.15 0.10
CA ALA A 354 -12.83 -0.12 -0.47
C ALA A 354 -12.62 -1.18 0.62
N LEU A 355 -11.99 -0.81 1.74
CA LEU A 355 -11.81 -1.72 2.88
C LEU A 355 -13.17 -2.14 3.50
N ALA A 356 -14.11 -1.21 3.66
CA ALA A 356 -15.46 -1.51 4.11
C ALA A 356 -16.20 -2.49 3.16
N GLN A 357 -16.03 -2.32 1.84
CA GLN A 357 -16.59 -3.24 0.85
C GLN A 357 -15.93 -4.61 0.92
N LEU A 358 -14.60 -4.67 1.14
CA LEU A 358 -13.88 -5.91 1.32
C LEU A 358 -14.39 -6.69 2.55
N ILE A 359 -14.52 -6.03 3.70
CA ILE A 359 -15.06 -6.64 4.94
C ILE A 359 -16.47 -7.20 4.68
N ASN A 360 -17.32 -6.46 3.97
CA ASN A 360 -18.65 -6.96 3.61
C ASN A 360 -18.57 -8.18 2.68
N ALA A 361 -17.71 -8.14 1.67
CA ALA A 361 -17.53 -9.23 0.72
C ALA A 361 -16.98 -10.51 1.37
N GLN A 362 -16.22 -10.36 2.45
CA GLN A 362 -15.64 -11.45 3.24
C GLN A 362 -16.52 -11.86 4.45
N GLU A 363 -17.64 -11.17 4.68
CA GLU A 363 -18.50 -11.33 5.86
C GLU A 363 -17.75 -11.18 7.19
N GLY A 364 -16.82 -10.22 7.27
CA GLY A 364 -15.91 -10.01 8.39
C GLY A 364 -14.46 -10.12 7.93
N ASP A 365 -13.64 -10.81 8.72
CA ASP A 365 -12.28 -11.20 8.32
C ASP A 365 -12.25 -12.69 7.96
N SER A 366 -11.82 -13.00 6.72
CA SER A 366 -11.78 -14.38 6.21
C SER A 366 -10.78 -15.28 6.97
N GLY A 367 -9.83 -14.65 7.64
CA GLY A 367 -8.81 -15.26 8.49
C GLY A 367 -9.24 -15.59 9.91
N GLY A 368 -10.42 -15.09 10.32
CA GLY A 368 -10.98 -15.26 11.65
C GLY A 368 -10.42 -14.30 12.70
N ALA A 369 -9.82 -13.18 12.29
CA ALA A 369 -9.48 -12.08 13.20
C ALA A 369 -10.73 -11.52 13.89
N GLU A 370 -10.57 -11.08 15.14
CA GLU A 370 -11.63 -10.43 15.92
C GLU A 370 -11.42 -8.92 15.99
N TRP A 371 -10.21 -8.47 15.63
CA TRP A 371 -9.80 -7.07 15.60
C TRP A 371 -9.23 -6.74 14.23
N LEU A 372 -9.78 -5.72 13.60
CA LEU A 372 -9.17 -5.00 12.50
C LEU A 372 -8.44 -3.79 13.09
N VAL A 373 -7.14 -3.70 12.88
CA VAL A 373 -6.33 -2.58 13.31
C VAL A 373 -5.84 -1.83 12.09
N VAL A 374 -5.98 -0.51 12.11
CA VAL A 374 -5.40 0.34 11.05
C VAL A 374 -4.25 1.16 11.63
N PRO A 375 -3.20 1.48 10.85
CA PRO A 375 -2.18 2.42 11.30
C PRO A 375 -2.78 3.75 11.76
N ASP A 376 -2.09 4.47 12.66
CA ASP A 376 -2.64 5.71 13.23
C ASP A 376 -2.92 6.79 12.18
N HIS A 377 -2.16 6.84 11.07
CA HIS A 377 -2.45 7.75 9.96
C HIS A 377 -3.76 7.43 9.21
N ARG A 378 -4.35 6.25 9.45
CA ARG A 378 -5.67 5.83 8.95
C ARG A 378 -6.77 5.93 10.01
N ALA A 379 -6.52 6.53 11.17
CA ALA A 379 -7.49 6.60 12.27
C ALA A 379 -8.84 7.23 11.88
N THR A 380 -8.86 8.10 10.86
CA THR A 380 -10.09 8.69 10.30
C THR A 380 -11.05 7.65 9.70
N GLN A 381 -10.55 6.47 9.34
CA GLN A 381 -11.36 5.37 8.80
C GLN A 381 -12.10 4.58 9.89
N VAL A 382 -11.65 4.64 11.15
CA VAL A 382 -12.18 3.81 12.25
C VAL A 382 -13.70 3.94 12.43
N PRO A 383 -14.33 5.14 12.39
CA PRO A 383 -15.78 5.24 12.55
C PRO A 383 -16.57 4.49 11.46
N LEU A 384 -16.15 4.62 10.20
CA LEU A 384 -16.77 3.92 9.06
C LEU A 384 -16.61 2.41 9.22
N LEU A 385 -15.36 1.96 9.46
CA LEU A 385 -15.03 0.54 9.57
C LEU A 385 -15.67 -0.10 10.79
N SER A 386 -15.81 0.61 11.91
CA SER A 386 -16.50 0.12 13.11
C SER A 386 -17.97 -0.16 12.84
N GLY A 387 -18.66 0.73 12.11
CA GLY A 387 -20.06 0.53 11.74
C GLY A 387 -20.27 -0.70 10.85
N VAL A 388 -19.33 -0.98 9.95
CA VAL A 388 -19.37 -2.19 9.10
C VAL A 388 -18.96 -3.44 9.89
N GLY A 389 -17.91 -3.34 10.71
CA GLY A 389 -17.37 -4.44 11.51
C GLY A 389 -18.35 -4.97 12.55
N GLU A 390 -19.18 -4.11 13.14
CA GLU A 390 -20.20 -4.50 14.13
C GLU A 390 -21.15 -5.58 13.59
N LYS A 391 -21.52 -5.51 12.30
CA LYS A 391 -22.37 -6.49 11.62
C LYS A 391 -21.78 -7.91 11.65
N TYR A 392 -20.47 -8.03 11.71
CA TYR A 392 -19.72 -9.29 11.65
C TYR A 392 -18.99 -9.60 12.97
N GLY A 393 -19.21 -8.81 14.02
CA GLY A 393 -18.51 -8.96 15.30
C GLY A 393 -17.02 -8.60 15.26
N LEU A 394 -16.58 -7.88 14.23
CA LEU A 394 -15.21 -7.41 14.04
C LEU A 394 -15.04 -6.05 14.73
N LYS A 395 -14.12 -5.97 15.69
CA LYS A 395 -13.80 -4.72 16.39
C LYS A 395 -12.76 -3.95 15.61
N VAL A 396 -12.83 -2.62 15.62
CA VAL A 396 -11.90 -1.77 14.87
C VAL A 396 -11.22 -0.77 15.79
N ALA A 397 -9.93 -0.54 15.62
CA ALA A 397 -9.17 0.46 16.36
C ALA A 397 -7.98 0.98 15.54
N ALA A 398 -7.50 2.18 15.88
CA ALA A 398 -6.17 2.61 15.46
C ALA A 398 -5.09 1.82 16.22
N ALA A 399 -3.89 1.69 15.63
CA ALA A 399 -2.82 0.85 16.18
C ALA A 399 -2.38 1.26 17.59
N SER A 400 -2.20 2.56 17.85
CA SER A 400 -1.85 3.07 19.18
C SER A 400 -2.97 2.87 20.20
N GLU A 401 -4.23 3.06 19.79
CA GLU A 401 -5.41 2.81 20.62
C GLU A 401 -5.50 1.34 21.02
N PHE A 402 -5.29 0.43 20.06
CA PHE A 402 -5.25 -1.00 20.31
C PHE A 402 -4.10 -1.37 21.26
N GLY A 403 -2.89 -0.83 21.04
CA GLY A 403 -1.72 -1.04 21.89
C GLY A 403 -1.96 -0.59 23.34
N GLU A 404 -2.54 0.60 23.52
CA GLU A 404 -2.92 1.15 24.83
C GLU A 404 -3.95 0.27 25.54
N MET A 405 -5.00 -0.14 24.81
CA MET A 405 -6.03 -1.04 25.31
C MET A 405 -5.42 -2.35 25.81
N VAL A 406 -4.58 -3.00 25.00
CA VAL A 406 -3.92 -4.26 25.34
C VAL A 406 -3.03 -4.13 26.59
N CYS A 407 -2.25 -3.06 26.68
CA CYS A 407 -1.36 -2.79 27.81
C CYS A 407 -2.16 -2.57 29.10
N LYS A 408 -3.23 -1.77 29.03
CA LYS A 408 -4.14 -1.52 30.15
C LYS A 408 -4.77 -2.81 30.69
N HIS A 409 -5.23 -3.70 29.80
CA HIS A 409 -5.79 -5.00 30.19
C HIS A 409 -4.74 -5.91 30.86
N SER A 410 -3.48 -5.79 30.45
CA SER A 410 -2.37 -6.57 30.99
C SER A 410 -1.72 -5.95 32.24
N GLY A 411 -2.11 -4.73 32.60
CA GLY A 411 -1.61 -4.00 33.77
C GLY A 411 -0.22 -3.40 33.57
N VAL A 412 0.13 -3.04 32.33
CA VAL A 412 1.38 -2.34 31.96
C VAL A 412 1.05 -1.02 31.25
N ALA A 413 1.99 -0.08 31.23
CA ALA A 413 1.80 1.21 30.58
C ALA A 413 2.13 1.13 29.07
N TRP A 414 1.39 1.89 28.26
CA TRP A 414 1.68 2.04 26.83
C TRP A 414 2.66 3.17 26.58
N SER A 415 2.40 4.35 27.13
CA SER A 415 3.33 5.50 27.16
C SER A 415 4.00 5.66 28.53
#